data_AF-A0A6I1HZ16-F1
#
_entry.id   AF-A0A6I1HZ16-F1
#
_cell.length_a   1.000
_cell.length_b   1.000
_cell.length_c   1.000
_cell.angle_alpha   90.00
_cell.angle_beta   90.00
_cell.angle_gamma   90.00
#
_symmetry.space_group_name_H-M   'P 1'
#
loop_
_entity.id
_entity.type
_entity.pdbx_description
1 polymer ?
#
loop_
_entity_poly.entity_id
_entity_poly.type
_entity_poly.pdbx_seq_one_letter_code
_entity_poly.pdbx_strand_id
1 'polypeptide(L)'
;MRHSAWIAGAGMLGAAFLLGILSVAPLPAYAKGAPRADVLEHCSWNRPGADPFMGDVVAAVDRYPDIAPQVREQLKARMRARQYDEIVVISRDAIRGKGNYDARISDMHFGPGRVCRNVTRSGWSEQMQERGLVYCVQGACILVPTVCRNVSRITQAAAAGPRGAGAGGVPGGGAPG
;
A
#
# COMPACT_ATOMS: atom_id res chain seq x y z
N MET A 1 79.12 -37.26 -13.95
CA MET A 1 79.15 -35.80 -13.72
C MET A 1 78.23 -35.53 -12.53
N ARG A 2 78.80 -35.47 -11.31
CA ARG A 2 78.99 -34.26 -10.45
C ARG A 2 77.69 -33.45 -10.26
N HIS A 3 77.26 -32.96 -9.10
CA HIS A 3 77.42 -33.17 -7.65
C HIS A 3 76.35 -32.24 -7.01
N SER A 4 75.93 -32.57 -5.79
CA SER A 4 74.94 -31.89 -4.93
C SER A 4 75.14 -30.38 -4.63
N ALA A 5 74.05 -29.67 -4.28
CA ALA A 5 73.93 -28.60 -3.26
C ALA A 5 72.44 -28.14 -3.20
N TRP A 6 71.66 -28.11 -2.11
CA TRP A 6 71.71 -27.39 -0.80
C TRP A 6 71.46 -25.86 -0.85
N ILE A 7 70.67 -25.37 0.14
CA ILE A 7 70.49 -23.99 0.66
C ILE A 7 69.48 -23.11 -0.13
N ALA A 8 68.28 -22.78 0.38
CA ALA A 8 67.86 -21.85 1.46
C ALA A 8 67.87 -20.35 1.08
N GLY A 9 66.77 -19.67 1.41
CA GLY A 9 66.83 -18.31 1.97
C GLY A 9 66.31 -17.12 1.13
N ALA A 10 65.50 -16.30 1.81
CA ALA A 10 65.26 -14.85 1.64
C ALA A 10 64.55 -14.39 0.36
N GLY A 11 63.41 -13.68 0.46
CA GLY A 11 63.32 -12.25 0.85
C GLY A 11 63.21 -11.44 -0.45
N MET A 12 62.16 -10.70 -0.79
CA MET A 12 61.69 -9.42 -0.26
C MET A 12 60.43 -9.09 -1.09
N LEU A 13 59.31 -8.72 -0.47
CA LEU A 13 58.87 -7.31 -0.38
C LEU A 13 59.06 -6.51 -1.68
N GLY A 14 57.99 -6.45 -2.49
CA GLY A 14 57.82 -5.48 -3.56
C GLY A 14 56.37 -5.01 -3.57
N ALA A 15 56.08 -3.98 -2.76
CA ALA A 15 54.78 -3.34 -2.67
C ALA A 15 54.43 -2.68 -4.02
N ALA A 16 53.47 -3.26 -4.74
CA ALA A 16 52.83 -2.60 -5.87
C ALA A 16 51.74 -1.66 -5.33
N PHE A 17 52.11 -0.39 -5.16
CA PHE A 17 51.18 0.73 -5.01
C PHE A 17 50.29 0.81 -6.25
N LEU A 18 49.09 0.22 -6.21
CA LEU A 18 48.02 0.55 -7.13
C LEU A 18 47.30 1.77 -6.57
N LEU A 19 47.67 2.96 -7.05
CA LEU A 19 46.84 4.17 -6.90
C LEU A 19 45.51 3.92 -7.60
N GLY A 20 44.51 3.50 -6.83
CA GLY A 20 43.12 3.45 -7.26
C GLY A 20 42.60 4.86 -7.47
N ILE A 21 42.42 5.22 -8.73
CA ILE A 21 41.80 6.47 -9.19
C ILE A 21 40.35 6.50 -8.68
N LEU A 22 40.07 7.30 -7.64
CA LEU A 22 38.70 7.61 -7.24
C LEU A 22 38.04 8.43 -8.36
N SER A 23 37.32 7.75 -9.26
CA SER A 23 36.41 8.41 -10.20
C SER A 23 35.17 8.84 -9.43
N VAL A 24 35.12 10.11 -9.05
CA VAL A 24 33.89 10.76 -8.57
C VAL A 24 32.97 10.92 -9.78
N ALA A 25 32.11 9.93 -10.01
CA ALA A 25 31.05 10.06 -11.01
C ALA A 25 30.01 11.08 -10.52
N PRO A 26 29.69 12.13 -11.29
CA PRO A 26 28.65 13.08 -10.93
C PRO A 26 27.30 12.36 -10.92
N LEU A 27 26.59 12.44 -9.79
CA LEU A 27 25.21 11.97 -9.68
C LEU A 27 24.35 12.69 -10.73
N PRO A 28 23.50 11.99 -11.50
CA PRO A 28 22.58 12.64 -12.42
C PRO A 28 21.55 13.43 -11.62
N ALA A 29 21.75 14.74 -11.55
CA ALA A 29 20.84 15.69 -10.94
C ALA A 29 19.65 15.99 -11.88
N TYR A 30 18.71 15.05 -12.03
CA TYR A 30 17.40 15.34 -12.62
C TYR A 30 16.30 14.46 -11.98
N ALA A 31 16.07 14.64 -10.68
CA ALA A 31 14.76 14.28 -10.11
C ALA A 31 13.77 15.40 -10.49
N LYS A 32 13.23 15.35 -11.71
CA LYS A 32 12.08 16.19 -12.07
C LYS A 32 10.91 15.71 -11.22
N GLY A 33 10.56 16.49 -10.18
CA GLY A 33 9.49 16.14 -9.26
C GLY A 33 8.21 15.81 -10.02
N ALA A 34 7.59 14.66 -9.73
CA ALA A 34 6.33 14.29 -10.33
C ALA A 34 5.29 15.39 -10.03
N PRO A 35 4.50 15.83 -11.03
CA PRO A 35 3.50 16.86 -10.81
C PRO A 35 2.59 16.49 -9.63
N ARG A 36 2.23 17.49 -8.83
CA ARG A 36 1.28 17.32 -7.73
C ARG A 36 -0.06 16.92 -8.33
N ALA A 37 -0.75 15.97 -7.70
CA ALA A 37 -2.07 15.59 -8.15
C ALA A 37 -3.09 16.65 -7.74
N ASP A 38 -4.07 16.90 -8.60
CA ASP A 38 -5.22 17.73 -8.26
C ASP A 38 -6.10 16.98 -7.27
N VAL A 39 -6.32 17.58 -6.10
CA VAL A 39 -7.06 16.95 -5.01
C VAL A 39 -8.50 17.47 -4.99
N LEU A 40 -9.45 16.57 -5.12
CA LEU A 40 -10.88 16.83 -4.99
C LEU A 40 -11.37 16.34 -3.63
N GLU A 41 -12.17 17.15 -2.94
CA GLU A 41 -12.75 16.76 -1.64
C GLU A 41 -13.77 15.64 -1.80
N HIS A 42 -14.66 15.76 -2.79
CA HIS A 42 -15.73 14.80 -3.07
C HIS A 42 -15.83 14.54 -4.57
N CYS A 43 -16.01 13.29 -4.96
CA CYS A 43 -16.20 12.90 -6.35
C CYS A 43 -17.22 11.78 -6.46
N SER A 44 -17.85 11.69 -7.63
CA SER A 44 -18.74 10.60 -7.97
C SER A 44 -18.00 9.51 -8.71
N TRP A 45 -18.18 8.27 -8.28
CA TRP A 45 -17.80 7.08 -9.01
C TRP A 45 -19.04 6.34 -9.55
N ASN A 46 -20.08 7.08 -9.93
CA ASN A 46 -21.34 6.51 -10.44
C ASN A 46 -21.23 5.92 -11.86
N ARG A 47 -20.09 6.11 -12.54
CA ARG A 47 -19.78 5.48 -13.84
C ARG A 47 -18.40 4.82 -13.76
N PRO A 48 -18.27 3.63 -13.16
CA PRO A 48 -17.00 2.92 -13.11
C PRO A 48 -16.41 2.74 -14.50
N GLY A 49 -15.09 2.92 -14.63
CA GLY A 49 -14.40 2.86 -15.92
C GLY A 49 -14.37 4.17 -16.72
N ALA A 50 -15.14 5.21 -16.36
CA ALA A 50 -15.13 6.48 -17.09
C ALA A 50 -13.81 7.26 -16.95
N ASP A 51 -13.19 7.22 -15.78
CA ASP A 51 -11.95 7.93 -15.46
C ASP A 51 -10.89 6.96 -14.87
N PRO A 52 -10.33 6.03 -15.67
CA PRO A 52 -9.37 5.05 -15.17
C PRO A 52 -8.06 5.70 -14.75
N PHE A 53 -7.41 5.14 -13.73
CA PHE A 53 -6.08 5.59 -13.33
C PHE A 53 -5.04 5.17 -14.37
N MET A 54 -4.37 6.17 -14.95
CA MET A 54 -3.41 5.98 -16.04
C MET A 54 -1.96 5.86 -15.57
N GLY A 55 -1.70 6.04 -14.27
CA GLY A 55 -0.37 5.95 -13.69
C GLY A 55 0.06 4.53 -13.35
N ASP A 56 1.23 4.42 -12.73
CA ASP A 56 1.72 3.18 -12.13
C ASP A 56 0.96 2.93 -10.81
N VAL A 57 0.18 1.84 -10.80
CA VAL A 57 -0.65 1.40 -9.66
C VAL A 57 0.19 1.10 -8.43
N VAL A 58 1.41 0.57 -8.60
CA VAL A 58 2.34 0.30 -7.50
C VAL A 58 2.93 1.60 -6.98
N ALA A 59 3.40 2.48 -7.86
CA ALA A 59 3.98 3.77 -7.46
C ALA A 59 2.95 4.70 -6.78
N ALA A 60 1.66 4.54 -7.06
CA ALA A 60 0.60 5.32 -6.41
C ALA A 60 0.60 5.18 -4.88
N VAL A 61 1.06 4.05 -4.33
CA VAL A 61 1.17 3.84 -2.88
C VAL A 61 2.06 4.88 -2.21
N ASP A 62 3.07 5.40 -2.90
CA ASP A 62 3.98 6.43 -2.36
C ASP A 62 3.29 7.78 -2.14
N ARG A 63 2.07 7.96 -2.65
CA ARG A 63 1.25 9.16 -2.47
C ARG A 63 0.41 9.13 -1.19
N TYR A 64 0.53 8.07 -0.38
CA TYR A 64 -0.02 7.97 0.97
C TYR A 64 1.10 8.15 2.01
N PRO A 65 1.54 9.40 2.27
CA PRO A 65 2.72 9.66 3.09
C PRO A 65 2.55 9.25 4.55
N ASP A 66 1.31 9.14 5.01
CA ASP A 66 0.91 8.72 6.35
C ASP A 66 1.14 7.22 6.62
N ILE A 67 1.19 6.38 5.58
CA ILE A 67 1.56 4.97 5.72
C ILE A 67 3.07 4.90 5.95
N ALA A 68 3.54 4.23 7.01
CA ALA A 68 4.97 4.13 7.31
C ALA A 68 5.78 3.61 6.09
N PRO A 69 7.00 4.13 5.82
CA PRO A 69 7.76 3.79 4.61
C PRO A 69 7.94 2.28 4.39
N GLN A 70 8.26 1.53 5.45
CA GLN A 70 8.39 0.07 5.41
C GLN A 70 7.09 -0.65 5.00
N VAL A 71 5.94 -0.15 5.45
CA VAL A 71 4.62 -0.70 5.11
C VAL A 71 4.29 -0.41 3.65
N ARG A 72 4.64 0.78 3.14
CA ARG A 72 4.51 1.10 1.70
C ARG A 72 5.36 0.17 0.84
N GLU A 73 6.61 -0.09 1.22
CA GLU A 73 7.47 -1.00 0.45
C GLU A 73 6.92 -2.44 0.43
N GLN A 74 6.40 -2.93 1.56
CA GLN A 74 5.76 -4.25 1.62
C GLN A 74 4.49 -4.32 0.76
N LEU A 75 3.63 -3.30 0.83
CA LEU A 75 2.45 -3.18 -0.05
C LEU A 75 2.87 -3.22 -1.52
N LYS A 76 3.86 -2.40 -1.90
CA LYS A 76 4.37 -2.35 -3.28
C LYS A 76 4.95 -3.69 -3.72
N ALA A 77 5.70 -4.38 -2.87
CA ALA A 77 6.25 -5.70 -3.17
C ALA A 77 5.12 -6.71 -3.45
N ARG A 78 4.10 -6.75 -2.60
CA ARG A 78 2.91 -7.61 -2.79
C ARG A 78 2.15 -7.26 -4.07
N MET A 79 1.95 -5.98 -4.36
CA MET A 79 1.25 -5.53 -5.58
C MET A 79 2.01 -5.92 -6.85
N ARG A 80 3.35 -5.78 -6.88
CA ARG A 80 4.19 -6.25 -8.00
C ARG A 80 4.05 -7.76 -8.20
N ALA A 81 4.04 -8.52 -7.10
CA ALA A 81 3.86 -9.97 -7.11
C ALA A 81 2.39 -10.42 -7.32
N ARG A 82 1.44 -9.48 -7.40
CA ARG A 82 -0.01 -9.72 -7.46
C ARG A 82 -0.53 -10.59 -6.30
N GLN A 83 0.09 -10.45 -5.12
CA GLN A 83 -0.29 -11.12 -3.88
C GLN A 83 -1.35 -10.30 -3.13
N TYR A 84 -2.55 -10.22 -3.71
CA TYR A 84 -3.70 -9.64 -3.03
C TYR A 84 -4.21 -10.60 -1.94
N ASP A 85 -4.77 -10.04 -0.87
CA ASP A 85 -5.34 -10.83 0.22
C ASP A 85 -6.69 -11.43 -0.19
N GLU A 86 -7.47 -10.69 -0.98
CA GLU A 86 -8.75 -11.15 -1.50
C GLU A 86 -9.27 -10.31 -2.68
N ILE A 87 -10.35 -10.81 -3.29
CA ILE A 87 -11.18 -10.05 -4.23
C ILE A 87 -12.50 -9.73 -3.53
N VAL A 88 -12.81 -8.45 -3.39
CA VAL A 88 -14.04 -7.96 -2.77
C VAL A 88 -15.10 -7.63 -3.81
N VAL A 89 -16.36 -7.66 -3.39
CA VAL A 89 -17.50 -7.08 -4.10
C VAL A 89 -17.75 -5.68 -3.55
N ILE A 90 -17.71 -4.69 -4.42
CA ILE A 90 -18.04 -3.31 -4.12
C ILE A 90 -19.48 -3.08 -4.58
N SER A 91 -20.30 -2.52 -3.71
CA SER A 91 -21.69 -2.12 -3.98
C SER A 91 -21.88 -0.66 -3.61
N ARG A 92 -23.08 -0.11 -3.80
CA ARG A 92 -23.43 1.27 -3.41
C ARG A 92 -22.94 1.59 -1.99
N ASP A 93 -23.33 0.76 -1.03
CA ASP A 93 -23.20 1.05 0.40
C ASP A 93 -22.26 0.12 1.16
N ALA A 94 -21.55 -0.78 0.48
CA ALA A 94 -20.68 -1.74 1.16
C ALA A 94 -19.53 -2.25 0.29
N ILE A 95 -18.45 -2.66 0.96
CA ILE A 95 -17.33 -3.42 0.41
C ILE A 95 -17.34 -4.77 1.13
N ARG A 96 -17.69 -5.84 0.41
CA ARG A 96 -17.90 -7.17 0.98
C ARG A 96 -16.79 -8.14 0.56
N GLY A 97 -16.21 -8.80 1.55
CA GLY A 97 -15.19 -9.82 1.40
C GLY A 97 -15.12 -10.69 2.65
N LYS A 98 -14.02 -11.45 2.79
CA LYS A 98 -13.66 -12.15 4.02
C LYS A 98 -13.33 -11.16 5.14
N GLY A 99 -12.66 -10.05 4.80
CA GLY A 99 -12.44 -8.95 5.73
C GLY A 99 -13.71 -8.15 6.02
N ASN A 100 -13.82 -7.64 7.24
CA ASN A 100 -14.85 -6.67 7.60
C ASN A 100 -14.36 -5.27 7.19
N TYR A 101 -14.86 -4.69 6.11
CA TYR A 101 -14.42 -3.38 5.62
C TYR A 101 -15.49 -2.32 5.84
N ASP A 102 -15.06 -1.10 6.21
CA ASP A 102 -15.92 0.07 6.13
C ASP A 102 -16.31 0.35 4.67
N ALA A 103 -17.50 0.90 4.45
CA ALA A 103 -18.00 1.21 3.11
C ALA A 103 -17.21 2.34 2.42
N ARG A 104 -16.59 3.24 3.20
CA ARG A 104 -15.88 4.42 2.70
C ARG A 104 -14.68 4.03 1.84
N ILE A 105 -14.61 4.64 0.66
CA ILE A 105 -13.40 4.68 -0.15
C ILE A 105 -12.82 6.09 -0.08
N SER A 106 -11.55 6.18 0.28
CA SER A 106 -10.85 7.46 0.41
C SER A 106 -9.61 7.55 -0.47
N ASP A 107 -9.23 8.78 -0.79
CA ASP A 107 -7.98 9.16 -1.46
C ASP A 107 -7.72 8.37 -2.74
N MET A 108 -8.78 8.21 -3.53
CA MET A 108 -8.74 7.45 -4.77
C MET A 108 -7.95 8.20 -5.84
N HIS A 109 -6.86 7.61 -6.30
CA HIS A 109 -6.16 7.99 -7.52
C HIS A 109 -6.96 7.56 -8.73
N PHE A 110 -7.29 8.50 -9.62
CA PHE A 110 -8.14 8.27 -10.79
C PHE A 110 -7.84 9.27 -11.91
N GLY A 111 -8.16 8.89 -13.15
CA GLY A 111 -7.87 9.70 -14.32
C GLY A 111 -6.40 10.17 -14.42
N PRO A 112 -6.15 11.26 -15.16
CA PRO A 112 -4.82 11.85 -15.26
C PRO A 112 -4.53 12.75 -14.05
N GLY A 113 -3.72 12.27 -13.11
CA GLY A 113 -3.14 13.11 -12.07
C GLY A 113 -4.13 13.66 -11.03
N ARG A 114 -5.25 12.98 -10.76
CA ARG A 114 -6.23 13.41 -9.75
C ARG A 114 -6.30 12.45 -8.57
N VAL A 115 -6.67 12.99 -7.41
CA VAL A 115 -6.96 12.23 -6.18
C VAL A 115 -8.28 12.70 -5.61
N CYS A 116 -9.15 11.77 -5.23
CA CYS A 116 -10.42 12.06 -4.59
C CYS A 116 -10.41 11.67 -3.11
N ARG A 117 -10.51 12.63 -2.19
CA ARG A 117 -10.50 12.33 -0.74
C ARG A 117 -11.70 11.50 -0.30
N ASN A 118 -12.87 11.76 -0.87
CA ASN A 118 -14.10 11.04 -0.54
C ASN A 118 -14.86 10.63 -1.80
N VAL A 119 -14.95 9.34 -2.05
CA VAL A 119 -15.61 8.79 -3.23
C VAL A 119 -17.03 8.38 -2.90
N THR A 120 -17.99 8.91 -3.67
CA THR A 120 -19.41 8.58 -3.55
C THR A 120 -19.83 7.58 -4.64
N ARG A 121 -20.71 6.66 -4.26
CA ARG A 121 -21.34 5.68 -5.15
C ARG A 121 -22.87 5.77 -5.09
N SER A 122 -23.42 6.87 -4.57
CA SER A 122 -24.85 7.02 -4.26
C SER A 122 -25.77 6.90 -5.48
N GLY A 123 -25.25 7.06 -6.70
CA GLY A 123 -26.02 6.90 -7.93
C GLY A 123 -26.00 5.47 -8.50
N TRP A 124 -25.29 4.52 -7.88
CA TRP A 124 -25.35 3.11 -8.27
C TRP A 124 -26.75 2.58 -8.01
N SER A 125 -27.24 1.57 -8.73
CA SER A 125 -28.45 0.82 -8.30
C SER A 125 -28.10 -0.15 -7.15
N GLU A 126 -29.09 -0.72 -6.46
CA GLU A 126 -28.84 -1.74 -5.43
C GLU A 126 -28.20 -3.02 -6.00
N GLN A 127 -28.46 -3.30 -7.28
CA GLN A 127 -27.93 -4.46 -7.98
C GLN A 127 -26.54 -4.21 -8.58
N MET A 128 -26.15 -2.95 -8.77
CA MET A 128 -24.87 -2.60 -9.37
C MET A 128 -23.72 -3.01 -8.44
N GLN A 129 -22.78 -3.75 -9.02
CA GLN A 129 -21.63 -4.29 -8.31
C GLN A 129 -20.38 -4.17 -9.17
N GLU A 130 -19.26 -3.91 -8.51
CA GLU A 130 -17.93 -3.96 -9.09
C GLU A 130 -17.04 -4.89 -8.27
N ARG A 131 -15.92 -5.34 -8.85
CA ARG A 131 -14.92 -6.15 -8.14
C ARG A 131 -13.65 -5.37 -7.92
N GLY A 132 -12.96 -5.65 -6.82
CA GLY A 132 -11.68 -5.03 -6.53
C GLY A 132 -10.72 -5.95 -5.79
N LEU A 133 -9.43 -5.75 -6.02
CA LEU A 133 -8.36 -6.42 -5.32
C LEU A 133 -8.05 -5.65 -4.04
N VAL A 134 -7.88 -6.35 -2.91
CA VAL A 134 -7.45 -5.74 -1.65
C VAL A 134 -6.06 -6.22 -1.27
N TYR A 135 -5.21 -5.27 -0.86
CA TYR A 135 -3.89 -5.51 -0.30
C TYR A 135 -3.81 -4.85 1.07
N CYS A 136 -3.54 -5.62 2.12
CA CYS A 136 -3.42 -5.11 3.47
C CYS A 136 -2.03 -5.45 4.04
N VAL A 137 -1.37 -4.46 4.64
CA VAL A 137 -0.15 -4.66 5.43
C VAL A 137 -0.26 -3.82 6.69
N GLN A 138 -0.14 -4.46 7.86
CA GLN A 138 -0.19 -3.81 9.18
C GLN A 138 -1.40 -2.86 9.33
N GLY A 139 -2.57 -3.27 8.85
CA GLY A 139 -3.82 -2.49 8.93
C GLY A 139 -4.00 -1.43 7.83
N ALA A 140 -2.97 -1.10 7.04
CA ALA A 140 -3.12 -0.24 5.88
C ALA A 140 -3.61 -1.05 4.67
N CYS A 141 -4.83 -0.78 4.22
CA CYS A 141 -5.49 -1.52 3.13
C CYS A 141 -5.69 -0.67 1.88
N ILE A 142 -5.21 -1.19 0.74
CA ILE A 142 -5.34 -0.59 -0.59
C ILE A 142 -6.34 -1.40 -1.42
N LEU A 143 -7.32 -0.71 -1.98
CA LEU A 143 -8.32 -1.25 -2.90
C LEU A 143 -8.01 -0.82 -4.34
N VAL A 144 -7.98 -1.79 -5.25
CA VAL A 144 -7.81 -1.59 -6.70
C VAL A 144 -8.98 -2.22 -7.47
N PRO A 145 -9.99 -1.46 -7.91
CA PRO A 145 -11.09 -1.98 -8.71
C PRO A 145 -10.61 -2.51 -10.06
N THR A 146 -11.10 -3.68 -10.46
CA THR A 146 -10.65 -4.36 -11.69
C THR A 146 -11.11 -3.65 -12.97
N VAL A 147 -12.20 -2.89 -12.90
CA VAL A 147 -12.78 -2.17 -14.03
C VAL A 147 -11.97 -0.94 -14.48
N CYS A 148 -11.23 -0.30 -13.57
CA CYS A 148 -10.61 1.01 -13.85
C CYS A 148 -9.20 1.20 -13.29
N ARG A 149 -8.69 0.23 -12.51
CA ARG A 149 -7.35 0.28 -11.89
C ARG A 149 -7.12 1.48 -10.97
N ASN A 150 -8.18 2.18 -10.56
CA ASN A 150 -8.10 3.24 -9.57
C ASN A 150 -7.47 2.69 -8.29
N VAL A 151 -6.68 3.51 -7.60
CA VAL A 151 -5.98 3.08 -6.38
C VAL A 151 -6.54 3.87 -5.23
N SER A 152 -7.05 3.22 -4.20
CA SER A 152 -7.74 3.90 -3.11
C SER A 152 -7.47 3.25 -1.76
N ARG A 153 -7.76 3.97 -0.68
CA ARG A 153 -7.70 3.45 0.68
C ARG A 153 -9.06 2.97 1.13
N ILE A 154 -9.06 1.87 1.87
CA ILE A 154 -10.21 1.36 2.61
C ILE A 154 -9.76 1.02 4.03
N THR A 155 -10.71 1.02 4.96
CA THR A 155 -10.42 0.65 6.35
C THR A 155 -11.02 -0.70 6.64
N GLN A 156 -10.24 -1.60 7.23
CA GLN A 156 -10.80 -2.80 7.83
C GLN A 156 -11.43 -2.39 9.17
N ALA A 157 -12.75 -2.54 9.28
CA ALA A 157 -13.46 -2.28 10.53
C ALA A 157 -12.93 -3.22 11.60
N ALA A 158 -12.66 -2.67 12.79
CA ALA A 158 -12.27 -3.48 13.94
C ALA A 158 -13.32 -4.58 14.14
N ALA A 159 -12.87 -5.81 14.41
CA ALA A 159 -13.78 -6.85 14.85
C ALA A 159 -14.57 -6.29 16.03
N ALA A 160 -15.91 -6.34 15.96
CA ALA A 160 -16.73 -5.97 17.10
C ALA A 160 -16.22 -6.81 18.28
N GLY A 161 -15.58 -6.17 19.26
CA GLY A 161 -15.08 -6.85 20.43
C GLY A 161 -16.23 -7.64 21.08
N PRO A 162 -15.94 -8.70 21.85
CA PRO A 162 -16.98 -9.43 22.55
C PRO A 162 -17.81 -8.42 23.32
N ARG A 163 -19.10 -8.31 22.99
CA ARG A 163 -20.06 -7.53 23.77
C ARG A 163 -19.99 -8.11 25.17
N GLY A 164 -19.38 -7.36 26.10
CA GLY A 164 -19.32 -7.76 27.49
C GLY A 164 -20.72 -8.17 27.92
N ALA A 165 -20.85 -9.41 28.41
CA ALA A 165 -22.08 -9.91 28.98
C ALA A 165 -22.54 -8.86 30.00
N GLY A 166 -23.62 -8.16 29.69
CA GLY A 166 -24.23 -7.20 30.60
C GLY A 166 -24.53 -7.95 31.88
N ALA A 167 -23.82 -7.58 32.95
CA ALA A 167 -24.14 -8.02 34.29
C ALA A 167 -25.61 -7.64 34.54
N GLY A 168 -26.44 -8.68 34.74
CA GLY A 168 -27.83 -8.51 35.10
C GLY A 168 -27.93 -7.68 36.38
N GLY A 169 -28.37 -6.45 36.24
CA GLY A 169 -28.83 -5.65 37.36
C GLY A 169 -30.16 -6.22 37.84
N VAL A 170 -30.13 -6.92 38.97
CA VAL A 170 -31.33 -7.31 39.73
C VAL A 170 -31.99 -6.03 40.26
N PRO A 171 -33.31 -5.82 40.11
CA PRO A 171 -33.99 -4.71 40.74
C PRO A 171 -34.12 -4.98 42.25
N GLY A 172 -33.37 -4.23 43.06
CA GLY A 172 -33.52 -4.25 44.51
C GLY A 172 -34.84 -3.64 44.93
N GLY A 173 -35.74 -4.47 45.46
CA GLY A 173 -36.92 -4.03 46.18
C GLY A 173 -36.54 -3.36 47.50
N GLY A 174 -37.17 -2.22 47.79
CA GLY A 174 -36.99 -1.50 49.04
C GLY A 174 -38.22 -0.65 49.37
N ALA A 175 -39.10 -1.19 50.21
CA ALA A 175 -39.93 -0.47 51.17
C ALA A 175 -40.03 -1.40 52.41
N PRO A 176 -39.88 -0.88 53.65
CA PRO A 176 -40.94 -0.07 54.24
C PRO A 176 -40.46 1.11 55.12
N GLY A 177 -41.38 2.03 55.38
CA GLY A 177 -41.28 3.14 56.33
C GLY A 177 -42.54 3.97 56.32
#